data_AF-A0AAD9V5N0-F1
#
_entry.id   AF-A0AAD9V5N0-F1
#
_cell.length_a   1.000
_cell.length_b   1.000
_cell.length_c   1.000
_cell.angle_alpha   90.00
_cell.angle_beta   90.00
_cell.angle_gamma   90.00
#
_symmetry.space_group_name_H-M   'P 1'
#
loop_
_entity.id
_entity.type
_entity.pdbx_description
1 polymer ?
#
loop_
_entity_poly.entity_id
_entity_poly.type
_entity_poly.pdbx_seq_one_letter_code
_entity_poly.pdbx_strand_id
1 'polypeptide(L)'
;MIPSQLTKVNGSSLPSNAAPVLKETQPQSLSVEYVVLKTLFFAVIATTGLIGNGLVLATVVRLRKVRAPCDLLVASICTADLGVSIFTASLRVFEVYYGLVIGEVMCFILVPLQDVFTSVSVVTHTVIAVYQYRAVASPFDAKTSEKKVKRYLVVIWITCYLTTGASIMFFLSYDPVKGCHVTFASGTHRMWYQILLVLSFITFPLFIQCAAYVGVICKLRTKNAFQQSHRLPNRISDERLQQSKRLVKILMIMLLAFNLCYLPRGVIMMIKQFAPRASSSVEFGYVNLITLAMFYIKSIINPFILIARSKRFRSNLRVFRRQ
;
A
#
# COMPACT_ATOMS: atom_id res chain seq x y z
N MET A 1 47.78 67.72 -5.93
CA MET A 1 48.69 67.20 -4.89
C MET A 1 48.60 65.67 -4.89
N ILE A 2 49.68 65.05 -5.37
CA ILE A 2 50.13 63.64 -5.27
C ILE A 2 50.55 63.36 -3.79
N PRO A 3 50.81 62.14 -3.25
CA PRO A 3 51.06 60.79 -3.84
C PRO A 3 50.21 59.62 -3.25
N SER A 4 49.96 58.49 -3.93
CA SER A 4 50.82 57.37 -4.41
C SER A 4 51.27 56.37 -3.34
N GLN A 5 50.87 55.09 -3.46
CA GLN A 5 51.81 53.98 -3.55
C GLN A 5 51.26 52.81 -4.38
N LEU A 6 52.13 52.37 -5.29
CA LEU A 6 52.06 51.18 -6.12
C LEU A 6 52.50 49.95 -5.32
N THR A 7 51.85 48.82 -5.56
CA THR A 7 52.59 47.55 -5.63
C THR A 7 52.06 46.74 -6.81
N LYS A 8 52.85 46.72 -7.89
CA LYS A 8 52.74 45.77 -9.01
C LYS A 8 53.35 44.43 -8.58
N VAL A 9 52.61 43.34 -8.74
CA VAL A 9 53.20 42.01 -8.89
C VAL A 9 52.71 41.44 -10.21
N ASN A 10 53.66 41.17 -11.10
CA ASN A 10 53.47 40.53 -12.40
C ASN A 10 52.96 39.10 -12.24
N GLY A 11 52.00 38.71 -13.07
CA GLY A 11 51.50 37.33 -13.16
C GLY A 11 50.94 37.06 -14.55
N SER A 12 51.84 36.89 -15.52
CA SER A 12 51.53 36.27 -16.80
C SER A 12 51.30 34.77 -16.62
N SER A 13 50.07 34.30 -16.82
CA SER A 13 49.73 33.00 -17.46
C SER A 13 48.23 32.72 -17.30
N LEU A 14 47.50 32.69 -18.43
CA LEU A 14 46.25 31.91 -18.49
C LEU A 14 46.57 30.44 -18.23
N PRO A 15 45.63 29.71 -17.62
CA PRO A 15 44.88 28.79 -18.46
C PRO A 15 43.36 28.94 -18.29
N SER A 16 42.72 28.98 -19.45
CA SER A 16 41.33 28.62 -19.68
C SER A 16 40.95 27.34 -18.93
N ASN A 17 40.05 27.44 -17.95
CA ASN A 17 39.16 26.35 -17.49
C ASN A 17 38.04 26.95 -16.62
N ALA A 18 37.19 27.79 -17.24
CA ALA A 18 35.88 28.07 -16.69
C ALA A 18 34.99 26.85 -16.97
N ALA A 19 34.83 25.99 -15.96
CA ALA A 19 33.84 24.93 -15.99
C ALA A 19 32.46 25.51 -16.34
N PRO A 20 31.66 24.88 -17.21
CA PRO A 20 30.35 25.39 -17.54
C PRO A 20 29.50 25.33 -16.27
N VAL A 21 29.06 26.51 -15.80
CA VAL A 21 28.00 26.64 -14.81
C VAL A 21 26.82 25.80 -15.32
N LEU A 22 26.56 24.69 -14.64
CA LEU A 22 25.42 23.83 -14.90
C LEU A 22 24.17 24.68 -14.67
N LYS A 23 23.57 25.18 -15.76
CA LYS A 23 22.25 25.82 -15.71
C LYS A 23 21.33 24.86 -14.97
N GLU A 24 20.85 25.28 -13.79
CA GLU A 24 19.74 24.61 -13.14
C GLU A 24 18.62 24.44 -14.17
N THR A 25 18.32 23.18 -14.47
CA THR A 25 17.23 22.80 -15.35
C THR A 25 15.94 23.38 -14.76
N GLN A 26 15.41 24.41 -15.41
CA GLN A 26 14.03 24.84 -15.27
C GLN A 26 13.11 23.60 -15.19
N PRO A 27 12.09 23.57 -14.32
CA PRO A 27 11.16 22.45 -14.27
C PRO A 27 10.54 22.30 -15.67
N GLN A 28 10.84 21.19 -16.34
CA GLN A 28 10.18 20.78 -17.57
C GLN A 28 8.68 20.96 -17.36
N SER A 29 8.05 21.87 -18.10
CA SER A 29 6.60 22.04 -18.10
C SER A 29 5.99 20.67 -18.43
N LEU A 30 5.38 20.03 -17.42
CA LEU A 30 4.69 18.75 -17.59
C LEU A 30 3.71 18.89 -18.76
N SER A 31 3.70 17.94 -19.69
CA SER A 31 2.76 18.00 -20.81
C SER A 31 1.34 18.04 -20.28
N VAL A 32 0.47 18.83 -20.93
CA VAL A 32 -0.95 18.94 -20.56
C VAL A 32 -1.60 17.54 -20.52
N GLU A 33 -1.23 16.67 -21.45
CA GLU A 33 -1.65 15.28 -21.49
C GLU A 33 -1.31 14.52 -20.21
N TYR A 34 -0.08 14.66 -19.69
CA TYR A 34 0.34 14.01 -18.45
C TYR A 34 -0.50 14.49 -17.25
N VAL A 35 -0.74 15.80 -17.16
CA VAL A 35 -1.54 16.42 -16.09
C VAL A 35 -2.97 15.87 -16.11
N VAL A 36 -3.60 15.84 -17.29
CA VAL A 36 -4.97 15.34 -17.48
C VAL A 36 -5.04 13.85 -17.14
N LEU A 37 -4.15 13.02 -17.70
CA LEU A 37 -4.14 11.57 -17.47
C LEU A 37 -3.94 11.22 -16.00
N LYS A 38 -2.97 11.87 -15.33
CA LYS A 38 -2.69 11.64 -13.91
C LYS A 38 -3.86 12.08 -13.02
N THR A 39 -4.49 13.22 -13.34
CA THR A 39 -5.68 13.70 -12.62
C THR A 39 -6.84 12.71 -12.76
N LEU A 40 -7.18 12.31 -13.98
CA LEU A 40 -8.26 11.36 -14.25
C LEU A 40 -8.00 10.03 -13.55
N PHE A 41 -6.76 9.53 -13.59
CA PHE A 41 -6.38 8.30 -12.90
C PHE A 41 -6.67 8.38 -11.40
N PHE A 42 -6.16 9.40 -10.69
CA PHE A 42 -6.39 9.52 -9.26
C PHE A 42 -7.84 9.83 -8.89
N ALA A 43 -8.58 10.56 -9.74
CA ALA A 43 -10.01 10.76 -9.57
C ALA A 43 -10.80 9.45 -9.66
N VAL A 44 -10.46 8.58 -10.61
CA VAL A 44 -11.05 7.23 -10.72
C VAL A 44 -10.71 6.37 -9.50
N ILE A 45 -9.46 6.41 -9.02
CA ILE A 45 -9.06 5.71 -7.79
C ILE A 45 -9.89 6.22 -6.59
N ALA A 46 -9.98 7.53 -6.40
CA ALA A 46 -10.71 8.13 -5.29
C ALA A 46 -12.19 7.74 -5.33
N THR A 47 -12.87 7.98 -6.46
CA THR A 47 -14.30 7.70 -6.61
C THR A 47 -14.64 6.21 -6.48
N THR A 48 -13.91 5.35 -7.19
CA THR A 48 -14.13 3.90 -7.13
C THR A 48 -13.84 3.36 -5.74
N GLY A 49 -12.79 3.85 -5.09
CA GLY A 49 -12.42 3.46 -3.75
C GLY A 49 -13.44 3.90 -2.69
N LEU A 50 -13.96 5.13 -2.77
CA LEU A 50 -15.03 5.61 -1.89
C LEU A 50 -16.27 4.72 -2.01
N ILE A 51 -16.76 4.49 -3.23
CA ILE A 51 -17.98 3.72 -3.47
C ILE A 51 -17.78 2.25 -3.08
N GLY A 52 -16.74 1.63 -3.62
CA GLY A 52 -16.50 0.19 -3.46
C GLY A 52 -16.18 -0.20 -2.02
N ASN A 53 -15.17 0.45 -1.41
CA ASN A 53 -14.77 0.11 -0.04
C ASN A 53 -15.84 0.55 0.97
N GLY A 54 -16.49 1.69 0.73
CA GLY A 54 -17.64 2.15 1.54
C GLY A 54 -18.79 1.14 1.54
N LEU A 55 -19.13 0.56 0.38
CA LEU A 55 -20.17 -0.46 0.27
C LEU A 55 -19.81 -1.75 1.03
N VAL A 56 -18.56 -2.20 0.94
CA VAL A 56 -18.09 -3.37 1.70
C VAL A 56 -18.19 -3.11 3.21
N LEU A 57 -17.72 -1.95 3.67
CA LEU A 57 -17.82 -1.54 5.08
C LEU A 57 -19.27 -1.48 5.56
N ALA A 58 -20.14 -0.81 4.81
CA ALA A 58 -21.57 -0.70 5.13
C ALA A 58 -22.22 -2.09 5.27
N THR A 59 -21.85 -3.02 4.38
CA THR A 59 -22.33 -4.41 4.44
C THR A 59 -21.90 -5.12 5.73
N VAL A 60 -20.64 -4.98 6.14
CA VAL A 60 -20.11 -5.62 7.37
C VAL A 60 -20.72 -5.01 8.64
N VAL A 61 -20.99 -3.70 8.64
CA VAL A 61 -21.61 -3.01 9.78
C VAL A 61 -23.08 -3.40 9.93
N ARG A 62 -23.86 -3.37 8.84
CA ARG A 62 -25.30 -3.70 8.88
C ARG A 62 -25.55 -5.17 9.27
N LEU A 63 -24.68 -6.08 8.85
CA LEU A 63 -24.82 -7.51 9.13
C LEU A 63 -24.07 -7.97 10.38
N ARG A 64 -23.95 -7.10 11.38
CA ARG A 64 -23.25 -7.37 12.65
C ARG A 64 -23.71 -8.64 13.36
N LYS A 65 -24.98 -9.03 13.26
CA LYS A 65 -25.52 -10.25 13.93
C LYS A 65 -24.98 -11.55 13.32
N VAL A 66 -24.57 -11.53 12.05
CA VAL A 66 -24.17 -12.74 11.29
C VAL A 66 -22.74 -12.67 10.74
N ARG A 67 -21.99 -11.60 11.04
CA ARG A 67 -20.62 -11.42 10.56
C ARG A 67 -19.66 -12.43 11.21
N ALA A 68 -18.72 -12.93 10.42
CA ALA A 68 -17.62 -13.73 10.91
C ALA A 68 -16.46 -12.84 11.38
N PRO A 69 -15.55 -13.33 12.25
CA PRO A 69 -14.35 -12.59 12.64
C PRO A 69 -13.47 -12.15 11.46
N CYS A 70 -13.40 -12.98 10.40
CA CYS A 70 -12.67 -12.62 9.17
C CYS A 70 -13.30 -11.42 8.43
N ASP A 71 -14.62 -11.22 8.53
CA ASP A 71 -15.31 -10.09 7.89
C ASP A 71 -14.85 -8.75 8.51
N LEU A 72 -14.40 -8.75 9.78
CA LEU A 72 -13.79 -7.57 10.42
C LEU A 72 -12.38 -7.27 9.92
N LEU A 73 -11.59 -8.30 9.60
CA LEU A 73 -10.26 -8.11 9.00
C LEU A 73 -10.40 -7.53 7.59
N VAL A 74 -11.34 -8.05 6.80
CA VAL A 74 -11.68 -7.49 5.48
C VAL A 74 -12.16 -6.04 5.62
N ALA A 75 -13.00 -5.74 6.61
CA ALA A 75 -13.41 -4.37 6.89
C ALA A 75 -12.21 -3.46 7.21
N SER A 76 -11.21 -3.92 7.99
CA SER A 76 -10.01 -3.12 8.26
C SER A 76 -9.21 -2.79 7.00
N ILE A 77 -9.10 -3.73 6.05
CA ILE A 77 -8.49 -3.46 4.74
C ILE A 77 -9.28 -2.37 4.01
N CYS A 78 -10.61 -2.52 3.92
CA CYS A 78 -11.46 -1.52 3.27
C CYS A 78 -11.40 -0.16 3.95
N THR A 79 -11.23 -0.08 5.28
CA THR A 79 -11.02 1.19 6.00
C THR A 79 -9.71 1.86 5.59
N ALA A 80 -8.61 1.10 5.54
CA ALA A 80 -7.33 1.63 5.09
C ALA A 80 -7.38 2.08 3.61
N ASP A 81 -7.97 1.27 2.74
CA ASP A 81 -8.14 1.58 1.33
C ASP A 81 -9.08 2.78 1.09
N LEU A 82 -10.11 2.95 1.93
CA LEU A 82 -10.95 4.15 1.94
C LEU A 82 -10.14 5.39 2.34
N GLY A 83 -9.25 5.25 3.33
CA GLY A 83 -8.30 6.30 3.71
C GLY A 83 -7.36 6.70 2.56
N VAL A 84 -6.85 5.73 1.81
CA VAL A 84 -6.08 5.98 0.57
C VAL A 84 -6.92 6.79 -0.42
N SER A 85 -8.20 6.43 -0.58
CA SER A 85 -9.08 7.08 -1.55
C SER A 85 -9.43 8.52 -1.17
N ILE A 86 -9.72 8.77 0.12
CA ILE A 86 -10.13 10.08 0.64
C ILE A 86 -8.95 11.03 0.75
N PHE A 87 -7.85 10.57 1.34
CA PHE A 87 -6.72 11.44 1.68
C PHE A 87 -5.63 11.40 0.63
N THR A 88 -5.12 10.22 0.30
CA THR A 88 -3.84 10.12 -0.44
C THR A 88 -4.03 10.26 -1.94
N ALA A 89 -5.09 9.69 -2.52
CA ALA A 89 -5.43 9.88 -3.93
C ALA A 89 -5.84 11.34 -4.21
N SER A 90 -6.65 11.93 -3.34
CA SER A 90 -7.00 13.36 -3.40
C SER A 90 -5.77 14.26 -3.29
N LEU A 91 -4.84 13.93 -2.39
CA LEU A 91 -3.57 14.65 -2.27
C LEU A 91 -2.72 14.57 -3.54
N ARG A 92 -2.73 13.44 -4.25
CA ARG A 92 -2.04 13.32 -5.54
C ARG A 92 -2.68 14.17 -6.63
N VAL A 93 -3.99 14.36 -6.62
CA VAL A 93 -4.65 15.31 -7.52
C VAL A 93 -4.20 16.73 -7.19
N PHE A 94 -4.21 17.11 -5.91
CA PHE A 94 -3.75 18.43 -5.48
C PHE A 94 -2.28 18.69 -5.90
N GLU A 95 -1.40 17.72 -5.66
CA GLU A 95 0.03 17.79 -6.01
C GLU A 95 0.27 18.07 -7.51
N VAL A 96 -0.63 17.62 -8.38
CA VAL A 96 -0.49 17.83 -9.84
C VAL A 96 -0.67 19.30 -10.23
N TYR A 97 -1.54 20.04 -9.55
CA TYR A 97 -1.86 21.43 -9.90
C TYR A 97 -1.08 22.46 -9.09
N TYR A 98 -0.85 22.17 -7.81
CA TYR A 98 -0.33 23.14 -6.85
C TYR A 98 1.03 22.73 -6.28
N GLY A 99 1.60 21.60 -6.73
CA GLY A 99 2.68 20.95 -6.00
C GLY A 99 2.22 20.52 -4.60
N LEU A 100 3.17 20.10 -3.76
CA LEU A 100 2.86 19.67 -2.40
C LEU A 100 2.88 20.84 -1.39
N VAL A 101 2.39 22.00 -1.81
CA VAL A 101 2.33 23.24 -1.00
C VAL A 101 1.00 23.31 -0.24
N ILE A 102 0.79 22.33 0.66
CA ILE A 102 -0.45 22.14 1.41
C ILE A 102 -0.49 22.83 2.78
N GLY A 103 0.60 23.52 3.15
CA GLY A 103 0.83 24.05 4.49
C GLY A 103 1.51 23.05 5.42
N GLU A 104 2.22 23.57 6.43
CA GLU A 104 3.05 22.79 7.34
C GLU A 104 2.23 21.72 8.09
N VAL A 105 1.14 22.12 8.74
CA VAL A 105 0.31 21.18 9.52
C VAL A 105 -0.21 20.03 8.65
N MET A 106 -0.70 20.34 7.44
CA MET A 106 -1.22 19.31 6.52
C MET A 106 -0.11 18.42 5.97
N CYS A 107 1.12 18.93 5.81
CA CYS A 107 2.30 18.16 5.42
C CYS A 107 2.54 17.01 6.42
N PHE A 108 2.66 17.33 7.70
CA PHE A 108 2.89 16.34 8.76
C PHE A 108 1.70 15.40 9.00
N ILE A 109 0.47 15.81 8.67
CA ILE A 109 -0.71 14.94 8.81
C ILE A 109 -0.89 14.03 7.59
N LEU A 110 -0.89 14.57 6.37
CA LEU A 110 -1.39 13.86 5.18
C LEU A 110 -0.33 12.98 4.49
N VAL A 111 0.93 13.42 4.44
CA VAL A 111 1.99 12.66 3.77
C VAL A 111 2.23 11.28 4.42
N PRO A 112 2.30 11.15 5.76
CA PRO A 112 2.53 9.86 6.40
C PRO A 112 1.38 8.85 6.21
N LEU A 113 0.14 9.32 5.99
CA LEU A 113 -1.04 8.46 5.92
C LEU A 113 -0.95 7.39 4.82
N GLN A 114 -0.25 7.66 3.72
CA GLN A 114 -0.08 6.68 2.65
C GLN A 114 0.65 5.42 3.12
N ASP A 115 1.71 5.59 3.89
CA ASP A 115 2.49 4.47 4.41
C ASP A 115 1.75 3.78 5.56
N VAL A 116 1.02 4.54 6.38
CA VAL A 116 0.15 3.99 7.44
C VAL A 116 -0.96 3.12 6.85
N PHE A 117 -1.73 3.60 5.88
CA PHE A 117 -2.80 2.81 5.29
C PHE A 117 -2.26 1.59 4.55
N THR A 118 -1.13 1.74 3.85
CA THR A 118 -0.52 0.62 3.13
C THR A 118 -0.01 -0.44 4.11
N SER A 119 0.66 -0.06 5.20
CA SER A 119 1.13 -0.99 6.22
C SER A 119 -0.03 -1.69 6.94
N VAL A 120 -1.13 -0.98 7.26
CA VAL A 120 -2.34 -1.60 7.81
C VAL A 120 -2.88 -2.66 6.86
N SER A 121 -2.98 -2.38 5.55
CA SER A 121 -3.43 -3.38 4.57
C SER A 121 -2.49 -4.59 4.50
N VAL A 122 -1.16 -4.38 4.44
CA VAL A 122 -0.14 -5.45 4.44
C VAL A 122 -0.29 -6.36 5.66
N VAL A 123 -0.26 -5.77 6.87
CA VAL A 123 -0.31 -6.52 8.13
C VAL A 123 -1.63 -7.25 8.27
N THR A 124 -2.74 -6.62 7.88
CA THR A 124 -4.07 -7.25 7.93
C THR A 124 -4.17 -8.41 6.95
N HIS A 125 -3.62 -8.30 5.74
CA HIS A 125 -3.52 -9.41 4.79
C HIS A 125 -2.72 -10.60 5.37
N THR A 126 -1.63 -10.33 6.06
CA THR A 126 -0.84 -11.35 6.76
C THR A 126 -1.65 -12.03 7.87
N VAL A 127 -2.39 -11.25 8.67
CA VAL A 127 -3.25 -11.77 9.73
C VAL A 127 -4.37 -12.64 9.15
N ILE A 128 -4.96 -12.24 8.01
CA ILE A 128 -5.93 -13.06 7.29
C ILE A 128 -5.29 -14.38 6.86
N ALA A 129 -4.10 -14.37 6.26
CA ALA A 129 -3.40 -15.58 5.83
C ALA A 129 -3.20 -16.58 6.99
N VAL A 130 -2.69 -16.08 8.13
CA VAL A 130 -2.48 -16.89 9.34
C VAL A 130 -3.80 -17.38 9.93
N TYR A 131 -4.84 -16.53 9.93
CA TYR A 131 -6.18 -16.92 10.38
C TYR A 131 -6.75 -18.06 9.52
N GLN A 132 -6.62 -17.98 8.19
CA GLN A 132 -7.08 -19.03 7.29
C GLN A 132 -6.30 -20.33 7.50
N TYR A 133 -4.98 -20.26 7.69
CA TYR A 133 -4.17 -21.42 8.03
C TYR A 133 -4.67 -22.09 9.32
N ARG A 134 -4.84 -21.34 10.41
CA ARG A 134 -5.33 -21.88 11.68
C ARG A 134 -6.73 -22.49 11.57
N ALA A 135 -7.64 -21.82 10.86
CA ALA A 135 -9.01 -22.32 10.65
C ALA A 135 -9.04 -23.66 9.89
N VAL A 136 -8.09 -23.89 8.98
CA VAL A 136 -7.97 -25.14 8.22
C VAL A 136 -7.19 -26.20 9.01
N ALA A 137 -6.11 -25.82 9.70
CA ALA A 137 -5.23 -26.74 10.42
C ALA A 137 -5.89 -27.29 11.70
N SER A 138 -6.59 -26.45 12.46
CA SER A 138 -7.17 -26.81 13.75
C SER A 138 -8.68 -26.51 13.81
N PRO A 139 -9.54 -27.35 13.22
CA PRO A 139 -10.99 -27.10 13.17
C PRO A 139 -11.68 -27.24 14.54
N PHE A 140 -11.04 -27.90 15.51
CA PHE A 140 -11.57 -28.17 16.85
C PHE A 140 -11.03 -27.21 17.93
N ASP A 141 -10.07 -26.35 17.58
CA ASP A 141 -9.57 -25.33 18.51
C ASP A 141 -10.62 -24.23 18.73
N ALA A 142 -10.53 -23.57 19.88
CA ALA A 142 -11.40 -22.45 20.22
C ALA A 142 -11.36 -21.37 19.12
N LYS A 143 -12.50 -21.17 18.45
CA LYS A 143 -12.63 -20.18 17.38
C LYS A 143 -12.24 -18.79 17.88
N THR A 144 -11.47 -18.06 17.07
CA THR A 144 -11.09 -16.68 17.39
C THR A 144 -12.35 -15.84 17.57
N SER A 145 -12.53 -15.26 18.76
CA SER A 145 -13.70 -14.45 19.06
C SER A 145 -13.63 -13.07 18.41
N GLU A 146 -14.80 -12.43 18.21
CA GLU A 146 -14.88 -11.07 17.68
C GLU A 146 -14.08 -10.07 18.55
N LYS A 147 -14.12 -10.24 19.88
CA LYS A 147 -13.37 -9.39 20.84
C LYS A 147 -11.86 -9.48 20.60
N LYS A 148 -11.34 -10.69 20.36
CA LYS A 148 -9.91 -10.90 20.05
C LYS A 148 -9.52 -10.22 18.74
N VAL A 149 -10.33 -10.35 17.68
CA VAL A 149 -10.06 -9.69 16.40
C VAL A 149 -10.07 -8.17 16.53
N LYS A 150 -11.04 -7.58 17.23
CA LYS A 150 -11.05 -6.12 17.47
C LYS A 150 -9.78 -5.64 18.17
N ARG A 151 -9.28 -6.39 19.14
CA ARG A 151 -8.00 -6.08 19.80
C ARG A 151 -6.84 -6.13 18.81
N TYR A 152 -6.78 -7.15 17.95
CA TYR A 152 -5.76 -7.20 16.89
C TYR A 152 -5.84 -5.99 15.97
N LEU A 153 -7.03 -5.56 15.57
CA LEU A 153 -7.18 -4.37 14.73
C LEU A 153 -6.61 -3.12 15.40
N VAL A 154 -6.96 -2.86 16.67
CA VAL A 154 -6.41 -1.70 17.40
C VAL A 154 -4.88 -1.76 17.46
N VAL A 155 -4.32 -2.92 17.78
CA VAL A 155 -2.85 -3.11 17.81
C VAL A 155 -2.23 -2.86 16.44
N ILE A 156 -2.82 -3.41 15.37
CA ILE A 156 -2.34 -3.24 13.99
C ILE A 156 -2.28 -1.75 13.63
N TRP A 157 -3.37 -1.01 13.86
CA TRP A 157 -3.42 0.42 13.52
C TRP A 157 -2.39 1.24 14.29
N ILE A 158 -2.26 1.02 15.60
CA ILE A 158 -1.27 1.72 16.42
C ILE A 158 0.16 1.37 15.97
N THR A 159 0.47 0.08 15.80
CA THR A 159 1.80 -0.34 15.37
C THR A 159 2.14 0.19 13.98
N CYS A 160 1.21 0.14 13.03
CA CYS A 160 1.42 0.68 11.68
C CYS A 160 1.67 2.20 11.71
N TYR A 161 0.89 2.94 12.50
CA TYR A 161 1.11 4.36 12.71
C TYR A 161 2.50 4.64 13.29
N LEU A 162 2.91 3.95 14.36
CA LEU A 162 4.21 4.16 14.99
C LEU A 162 5.39 3.79 14.10
N THR A 163 5.28 2.68 13.37
CA THR A 163 6.41 2.13 12.57
C THR A 163 6.57 2.79 11.21
N THR A 164 5.50 3.31 10.61
CA THR A 164 5.55 3.94 9.28
C THR A 164 5.20 5.42 9.30
N GLY A 165 4.10 5.80 9.96
CA GLY A 165 3.64 7.18 10.02
C GLY A 165 4.56 8.06 10.87
N ALA A 166 4.76 7.69 12.13
CA ALA A 166 5.63 8.43 13.03
C ALA A 166 7.09 8.41 12.57
N SER A 167 7.55 7.30 12.01
CA SER A 167 8.92 7.20 11.52
C SER A 167 9.21 8.15 10.35
N ILE A 168 8.30 8.31 9.38
CA ILE A 168 8.51 9.24 8.26
C ILE A 168 8.35 10.71 8.68
N MET A 169 7.53 11.01 9.69
CA MET A 169 7.36 12.38 10.20
C MET A 169 8.68 12.99 10.70
N PHE A 170 9.58 12.19 11.28
CA PHE A 170 10.90 12.67 11.72
C PHE A 170 11.80 13.15 10.56
N PHE A 171 11.54 12.69 9.35
CA PHE A 171 12.28 13.07 8.15
C PHE A 171 11.51 14.04 7.27
N LEU A 172 10.37 14.56 7.73
CA LEU A 172 9.54 15.44 6.93
C LEU A 172 9.89 16.90 7.19
N SER A 173 9.94 17.69 6.14
CA SER A 173 10.16 19.13 6.21
C SER A 173 9.21 19.85 5.27
N TYR A 174 8.79 21.04 5.67
CA TYR A 174 7.93 21.90 4.87
C TYR A 174 8.67 23.17 4.47
N ASP A 175 8.58 23.52 3.19
CA ASP A 175 9.07 24.77 2.64
C ASP A 175 7.93 25.45 1.85
N PRO A 176 7.68 26.75 2.02
CA PRO A 176 6.57 27.43 1.33
C PRO A 176 6.66 27.42 -0.21
N VAL A 177 7.86 27.24 -0.77
CA VAL A 177 8.12 27.24 -2.22
C VAL A 177 8.25 25.83 -2.76
N LYS A 178 9.04 24.97 -2.10
CA LYS A 178 9.28 23.58 -2.52
C LYS A 178 8.16 22.63 -2.09
N GLY A 179 7.32 23.05 -1.16
CA GLY A 179 6.28 22.23 -0.54
C GLY A 179 6.84 21.22 0.46
N CYS A 180 5.99 20.27 0.83
CA CYS A 180 6.32 19.17 1.73
C CYS A 180 7.30 18.20 1.06
N HIS A 181 8.41 17.89 1.71
CA HIS A 181 9.43 16.99 1.18
C HIS A 181 10.15 16.23 2.28
N VAL A 182 10.76 15.10 1.94
CA VAL A 182 11.48 14.25 2.89
C VAL A 182 12.96 14.63 2.87
N THR A 183 13.50 14.97 4.03
CA THR A 183 14.90 15.33 4.27
C THR A 183 15.57 14.27 5.14
N PHE A 184 16.60 13.61 4.60
CA PHE A 184 17.41 12.68 5.35
C PHE A 184 18.76 13.32 5.68
N ALA A 185 19.25 13.12 6.91
CA ALA A 185 20.53 13.66 7.36
C ALA A 185 21.74 13.18 6.52
N SER A 186 21.63 11.99 5.92
CA SER A 186 22.62 11.49 4.97
C SER A 186 22.00 10.50 3.98
N GLY A 187 22.69 10.26 2.86
CA GLY A 187 22.31 9.22 1.91
C GLY A 187 22.28 7.82 2.53
N THR A 188 23.14 7.56 3.52
CA THR A 188 23.19 6.32 4.29
C THR A 188 21.93 6.13 5.14
N HIS A 189 21.45 7.18 5.81
CA HIS A 189 20.19 7.11 6.57
C HIS A 189 18.99 6.80 5.65
N ARG A 190 18.91 7.48 4.49
CA ARG A 190 17.88 7.21 3.48
C ARG A 190 17.93 5.75 3.01
N MET A 191 19.13 5.23 2.72
CA MET A 191 19.33 3.86 2.27
C MET A 191 18.80 2.85 3.31
N TRP A 192 19.25 2.97 4.56
CA TRP A 192 18.82 2.06 5.63
C TRP A 192 17.32 2.15 5.90
N TYR A 193 16.76 3.36 5.91
CA TYR A 193 15.33 3.57 6.06
C TYR A 193 14.53 2.80 4.99
N GLN A 194 14.92 2.92 3.72
CA GLN A 194 14.25 2.21 2.63
C GLN A 194 14.42 0.69 2.69
N ILE A 195 15.62 0.19 3.00
CA ILE A 195 15.86 -1.24 3.20
C ILE A 195 14.96 -1.79 4.30
N LEU A 196 14.93 -1.13 5.47
CA LEU A 196 14.14 -1.56 6.61
C LEU A 196 12.65 -1.58 6.28
N LEU A 197 12.13 -0.55 5.59
CA LEU A 197 10.75 -0.54 5.13
C LEU A 197 10.42 -1.72 4.21
N VAL A 198 11.27 -2.00 3.21
CA VAL A 198 11.06 -3.12 2.29
C VAL A 198 11.15 -4.46 3.02
N LEU A 199 12.12 -4.64 3.92
CA LEU A 199 12.22 -5.87 4.69
C LEU A 199 10.99 -6.07 5.60
N SER A 200 10.58 -5.03 6.32
CA SER A 200 9.48 -5.11 7.31
C SER A 200 8.09 -5.18 6.68
N PHE A 201 7.84 -4.51 5.56
CA PHE A 201 6.50 -4.40 4.97
C PHE A 201 6.34 -5.11 3.63
N ILE A 202 7.43 -5.59 3.02
CA ILE A 202 7.36 -6.41 1.80
C ILE A 202 7.86 -7.82 2.08
N THR A 203 9.16 -7.98 2.35
CA THR A 203 9.79 -9.30 2.37
C THR A 203 9.28 -10.19 3.51
N PHE A 204 9.27 -9.68 4.74
CA PHE A 204 8.83 -10.44 5.91
C PHE A 204 7.33 -10.80 5.87
N PRO A 205 6.40 -9.87 5.56
CA PRO A 205 4.99 -10.20 5.38
C PRO A 205 4.75 -11.20 4.26
N LEU A 206 5.42 -11.04 3.10
CA LEU A 206 5.32 -11.98 1.99
C LEU A 206 5.73 -13.39 2.42
N PHE A 207 6.84 -13.53 3.12
CA PHE A 207 7.30 -14.83 3.60
C PHE A 207 6.24 -15.51 4.47
N ILE A 208 5.66 -14.79 5.44
CA ILE A 208 4.60 -15.32 6.31
C ILE A 208 3.35 -15.67 5.50
N GLN A 209 2.94 -14.79 4.58
CA GLN A 209 1.77 -15.00 3.72
C GLN A 209 1.93 -16.26 2.87
N CYS A 210 3.09 -16.42 2.21
CA CYS A 210 3.42 -17.59 1.41
C CYS A 210 3.42 -18.86 2.27
N ALA A 211 4.12 -18.87 3.40
CA ALA A 211 4.18 -20.02 4.30
C ALA A 211 2.77 -20.42 4.80
N ALA A 212 1.95 -19.45 5.21
CA ALA A 212 0.59 -19.69 5.67
C ALA A 212 -0.31 -20.29 4.57
N TYR A 213 -0.28 -19.74 3.35
CA TYR A 213 -1.12 -20.24 2.26
C TYR A 213 -0.63 -21.56 1.67
N VAL A 214 0.68 -21.81 1.63
CA VAL A 214 1.22 -23.15 1.33
C VAL A 214 0.70 -24.15 2.37
N GLY A 215 0.77 -23.80 3.66
CA GLY A 215 0.20 -24.61 4.74
C GLY A 215 -1.29 -24.90 4.57
N VAL A 216 -2.08 -23.89 4.17
CA VAL A 216 -3.51 -24.05 3.85
C VAL A 216 -3.71 -25.07 2.73
N ILE A 217 -2.99 -24.93 1.61
CA ILE A 217 -3.12 -25.81 0.45
C ILE A 217 -2.74 -27.24 0.83
N CYS A 218 -1.61 -27.44 1.52
CA CYS A 218 -1.16 -28.74 1.98
C CYS A 218 -2.21 -29.42 2.88
N LYS A 219 -2.71 -28.72 3.90
CA LYS A 219 -3.71 -29.28 4.82
C LYS A 219 -5.05 -29.59 4.13
N LEU A 220 -5.47 -28.76 3.17
CA LEU A 220 -6.67 -29.05 2.37
C LEU A 220 -6.50 -30.28 1.48
N ARG A 221 -5.31 -30.49 0.89
CA ARG A 221 -5.00 -31.69 0.08
C ARG A 221 -5.02 -32.95 0.94
N THR A 222 -4.37 -32.94 2.10
CA THR A 222 -4.38 -34.08 3.03
C THR A 222 -5.78 -34.44 3.49
N LYS A 223 -6.61 -33.44 3.85
CA LYS A 223 -8.01 -33.68 4.24
C LYS A 223 -8.84 -34.29 3.12
N ASN A 224 -8.69 -33.83 1.87
CA ASN A 224 -9.42 -34.39 0.73
C ASN A 224 -9.03 -35.85 0.47
N ALA A 225 -7.73 -36.15 0.51
CA ALA A 225 -7.24 -37.51 0.32
C ALA A 225 -7.79 -38.47 1.39
N PHE A 226 -7.80 -38.03 2.65
CA PHE A 226 -8.36 -38.81 3.76
C PHE A 226 -9.88 -39.02 3.66
N GLN A 227 -10.64 -38.00 3.26
CA GLN A 227 -12.09 -38.14 3.04
C GLN A 227 -12.40 -39.10 1.88
N GLN A 228 -11.61 -39.05 0.82
CA GLN A 228 -11.77 -39.91 -0.36
C GLN A 228 -11.43 -41.37 -0.04
N SER A 229 -10.42 -41.62 0.80
CA SER A 229 -10.05 -42.99 1.20
C SER A 229 -11.06 -43.63 2.16
N HIS A 230 -11.70 -42.86 3.04
CA HIS A 230 -12.57 -43.43 4.08
C HIS A 230 -14.09 -43.44 3.78
N ARG A 231 -14.57 -42.99 2.60
CA ARG A 231 -16.00 -42.99 2.18
C ARG A 231 -17.02 -42.67 3.31
N LEU A 232 -16.70 -41.80 4.26
CA LEU A 232 -17.61 -41.42 5.33
C LEU A 232 -18.64 -40.42 4.79
N PRO A 233 -19.93 -40.79 4.65
CA PRO A 233 -20.92 -39.93 4.02
C PRO A 233 -21.46 -38.95 5.08
N ASN A 234 -20.76 -37.83 5.30
CA ASN A 234 -21.27 -36.76 6.15
C ASN A 234 -21.47 -35.47 5.36
N ARG A 235 -22.61 -35.40 4.66
CA ARG A 235 -23.00 -34.29 3.77
C ARG A 235 -22.95 -32.93 4.47
N ILE A 236 -23.32 -32.85 5.74
CA ILE A 236 -23.35 -31.59 6.51
C ILE A 236 -21.93 -31.07 6.77
N SER A 237 -20.97 -31.95 7.11
CA SER A 237 -19.57 -31.54 7.29
C SER A 237 -18.90 -31.18 5.96
N ASP A 238 -19.27 -31.85 4.87
CA ASP A 238 -18.73 -31.58 3.54
C ASP A 238 -19.18 -30.23 3.00
N GLU A 239 -20.45 -29.85 3.18
CA GLU A 239 -20.94 -28.53 2.79
C GLU A 239 -20.23 -27.41 3.55
N ARG A 240 -20.05 -27.55 4.88
CA ARG A 240 -19.34 -26.57 5.71
C ARG A 240 -17.86 -26.44 5.31
N LEU A 241 -17.22 -27.56 4.97
CA LEU A 241 -15.83 -27.58 4.49
C LEU A 241 -15.73 -26.91 3.11
N GLN A 242 -16.65 -27.18 2.19
CA GLN A 242 -16.68 -26.54 0.87
C GLN A 242 -16.92 -25.03 0.97
N GLN A 243 -17.80 -24.57 1.87
CA GLN A 243 -18.00 -23.15 2.12
C GLN A 243 -16.73 -22.47 2.64
N SER A 244 -16.03 -23.12 3.59
CA SER A 244 -14.74 -22.63 4.11
C SER A 244 -13.67 -22.55 3.01
N LYS A 245 -13.56 -23.57 2.15
CA LYS A 245 -12.66 -23.57 0.99
C LYS A 245 -12.94 -22.41 0.02
N ARG A 246 -14.21 -22.11 -0.25
CA ARG A 246 -14.60 -20.98 -1.12
C ARG A 246 -14.16 -19.66 -0.51
N LEU A 247 -14.36 -19.46 0.79
CA LEU A 247 -13.92 -18.25 1.49
C LEU A 247 -12.39 -18.09 1.44
N VAL A 248 -11.64 -19.14 1.79
CA VAL A 248 -10.18 -19.18 1.70
C VAL A 248 -9.70 -18.80 0.30
N LYS A 249 -10.32 -19.36 -0.75
CA LYS A 249 -9.96 -19.07 -2.15
C LYS A 249 -10.16 -17.60 -2.52
N ILE A 250 -11.26 -16.98 -2.07
CA ILE A 250 -11.52 -15.56 -2.32
C ILE A 250 -10.46 -14.69 -1.66
N LEU A 251 -10.16 -14.97 -0.39
CA LEU A 251 -9.16 -14.21 0.37
C LEU A 251 -7.74 -14.38 -0.17
N MET A 252 -7.42 -15.58 -0.66
CA MET A 252 -6.17 -15.85 -1.37
C MET A 252 -6.06 -15.03 -2.67
N ILE A 253 -7.15 -14.93 -3.45
CA ILE A 253 -7.17 -14.09 -4.66
C ILE A 253 -6.97 -12.61 -4.30
N MET A 254 -7.63 -12.12 -3.24
CA MET A 254 -7.43 -10.74 -2.76
C MET A 254 -5.97 -10.50 -2.35
N LEU A 255 -5.35 -11.44 -1.62
CA LEU A 255 -3.94 -11.35 -1.23
C LEU A 255 -3.01 -11.29 -2.45
N LEU A 256 -3.21 -12.19 -3.41
CA LEU A 256 -2.36 -12.26 -4.60
C LEU A 256 -2.50 -10.99 -5.45
N ALA A 257 -3.71 -10.48 -5.62
CA ALA A 257 -3.97 -9.23 -6.32
C ALA A 257 -3.29 -8.04 -5.61
N PHE A 258 -3.39 -7.96 -4.27
CA PHE A 258 -2.71 -6.95 -3.48
C PHE A 258 -1.20 -6.97 -3.71
N ASN A 259 -0.56 -8.13 -3.56
CA ASN A 259 0.88 -8.27 -3.73
C ASN A 259 1.33 -8.01 -5.17
N LEU A 260 0.60 -8.51 -6.17
CA LEU A 260 0.92 -8.24 -7.58
C LEU A 260 0.95 -6.74 -7.88
N CYS A 261 0.04 -5.98 -7.27
CA CYS A 261 -0.02 -4.52 -7.41
C CYS A 261 1.00 -3.76 -6.54
N TYR A 262 1.38 -4.32 -5.39
CA TYR A 262 2.22 -3.66 -4.38
C TYR A 262 3.72 -3.87 -4.60
N LEU A 263 4.14 -5.11 -4.92
CA LEU A 263 5.56 -5.47 -5.02
C LEU A 263 6.36 -4.70 -6.08
N PRO A 264 5.83 -4.46 -7.30
CA PRO A 264 6.57 -3.74 -8.31
C PRO A 264 7.01 -2.36 -7.83
N ARG A 265 6.19 -1.69 -7.01
CA ARG A 265 6.52 -0.39 -6.44
C ARG A 265 7.74 -0.46 -5.51
N GLY A 266 7.80 -1.48 -4.65
CA GLY A 266 8.94 -1.72 -3.77
C GLY A 266 10.24 -1.96 -4.55
N VAL A 267 10.17 -2.76 -5.63
CA VAL A 267 11.32 -3.02 -6.51
C VAL A 267 11.84 -1.73 -7.14
N ILE A 268 10.95 -0.91 -7.70
CA ILE A 268 11.34 0.37 -8.32
C ILE A 268 11.93 1.35 -7.31
N MET A 269 11.44 1.36 -6.06
CA MET A 269 12.04 2.18 -5.00
C MET A 269 13.47 1.74 -4.69
N MET A 270 13.74 0.43 -4.68
CA MET A 270 15.09 -0.11 -4.48
C MET A 270 16.01 0.19 -5.68
N ILE A 271 15.53 0.05 -6.92
CA ILE A 271 16.32 0.37 -8.12
C ILE A 271 16.73 1.86 -8.12
N LYS A 272 15.81 2.77 -7.75
CA LYS A 272 16.12 4.20 -7.60
C LYS A 272 17.21 4.47 -6.56
N GLN A 273 17.30 3.64 -5.52
CA GLN A 273 18.25 3.80 -4.44
C GLN A 273 19.64 3.26 -4.78
N PHE A 274 19.71 2.10 -5.45
CA PHE A 274 20.97 1.38 -5.69
C PHE A 274 21.52 1.53 -7.11
N ALA A 275 20.69 1.89 -8.08
CA ALA A 275 21.08 2.05 -9.48
C ALA A 275 20.59 3.39 -10.05
N PRO A 276 21.05 4.53 -9.50
CA PRO A 276 20.54 5.86 -9.88
C PRO A 276 20.71 6.14 -11.38
N ARG A 277 21.83 5.70 -11.99
CA ARG A 277 22.08 5.86 -13.44
C ARG A 277 21.05 5.14 -14.30
N ALA A 278 20.63 3.92 -13.91
CA ALA A 278 19.60 3.17 -14.61
C ALA A 278 18.21 3.80 -14.43
N SER A 279 17.99 4.53 -13.34
CA SER A 279 16.72 5.19 -13.04
C SER A 279 16.50 6.53 -13.75
N SER A 280 17.49 7.02 -14.50
CA SER A 280 17.44 8.30 -15.21
C SER A 280 16.91 8.19 -16.65
N SER A 281 16.67 6.98 -17.16
CA SER A 281 16.16 6.80 -18.53
C SER A 281 14.67 7.15 -18.64
N VAL A 282 14.24 7.56 -19.84
CA VAL A 282 12.83 7.85 -20.13
C VAL A 282 11.97 6.60 -19.96
N GLU A 283 12.48 5.44 -20.35
CA GLU A 283 11.83 4.12 -20.17
C GLU A 283 11.53 3.86 -18.69
N PHE A 284 12.50 4.17 -17.81
CA PHE A 284 12.31 4.03 -16.38
C PHE A 284 11.22 4.97 -15.84
N GLY A 285 11.06 6.14 -16.45
CA GLY A 285 9.93 7.05 -16.19
C GLY A 285 8.57 6.36 -16.38
N TYR A 286 8.37 5.67 -17.52
CA TYR A 286 7.15 4.91 -17.79
C TYR A 286 6.94 3.76 -16.81
N VAL A 287 7.98 2.99 -16.52
CA VAL A 287 7.91 1.89 -15.53
C VAL A 287 7.56 2.42 -14.14
N ASN A 288 8.13 3.56 -13.73
CA ASN A 288 7.81 4.19 -12.46
C ASN A 288 6.35 4.68 -12.40
N LEU A 289 5.79 5.15 -13.52
CA LEU A 289 4.38 5.54 -13.62
C LEU A 289 3.46 4.32 -13.53
N ILE A 290 3.75 3.25 -14.28
CA ILE A 290 2.96 2.01 -14.28
C ILE A 290 2.95 1.38 -12.90
N THR A 291 4.12 1.26 -12.25
CA THR A 291 4.22 0.69 -10.90
C THR A 291 3.56 1.58 -9.84
N LEU A 292 3.55 2.90 -10.03
CA LEU A 292 2.75 3.81 -9.20
C LEU A 292 1.25 3.55 -9.41
N ALA A 293 0.79 3.40 -10.65
CA ALA A 293 -0.61 3.11 -10.95
C ALA A 293 -1.04 1.79 -10.31
N MET A 294 -0.25 0.72 -10.48
CA MET A 294 -0.47 -0.56 -9.81
C MET A 294 -0.58 -0.40 -8.29
N PHE A 295 0.31 0.38 -7.68
CA PHE A 295 0.30 0.63 -6.24
C PHE A 295 -1.02 1.25 -5.75
N TYR A 296 -1.65 2.14 -6.51
CA TYR A 296 -2.94 2.71 -6.12
C TYR A 296 -4.13 1.80 -6.46
N ILE A 297 -4.06 1.07 -7.58
CA ILE A 297 -5.09 0.09 -7.99
C ILE A 297 -5.32 -0.97 -6.90
N LYS A 298 -4.27 -1.33 -6.13
CA LYS A 298 -4.39 -2.27 -4.99
C LYS A 298 -5.50 -1.90 -4.00
N SER A 299 -5.80 -0.60 -3.86
CA SER A 299 -6.79 -0.09 -2.89
C SER A 299 -8.23 -0.20 -3.38
N ILE A 300 -8.46 -0.39 -4.68
CA ILE A 300 -9.82 -0.42 -5.24
C ILE A 300 -10.23 -1.79 -5.75
N ILE A 301 -9.31 -2.76 -5.83
CA ILE A 301 -9.57 -4.08 -6.42
C ILE A 301 -10.40 -5.01 -5.51
N ASN A 302 -10.33 -4.81 -4.19
CA ASN A 302 -10.95 -5.66 -3.18
C ASN A 302 -12.47 -5.81 -3.34
N PRO A 303 -13.26 -4.73 -3.46
CA PRO A 303 -14.70 -4.80 -3.71
C PRO A 303 -15.07 -5.59 -4.97
N PHE A 304 -14.35 -5.41 -6.07
CA PHE A 304 -14.62 -6.15 -7.31
C PHE A 304 -14.43 -7.65 -7.14
N ILE A 305 -13.36 -8.07 -6.45
CA ILE A 305 -13.11 -9.48 -6.16
C ILE A 305 -14.24 -10.05 -5.28
N LEU A 306 -14.67 -9.31 -4.25
CA LEU A 306 -15.76 -9.73 -3.37
C LEU A 306 -17.09 -9.86 -4.13
N ILE A 307 -17.44 -8.89 -4.98
CA ILE A 307 -18.66 -8.95 -5.80
C ILE A 307 -18.61 -10.12 -6.78
N ALA A 308 -17.51 -10.30 -7.50
CA ALA A 308 -17.38 -11.33 -8.52
C ALA A 308 -17.40 -12.75 -7.92
N ARG A 309 -16.77 -12.95 -6.75
CA ARG A 309 -16.46 -14.30 -6.23
C ARG A 309 -17.24 -14.69 -5.00
N SER A 310 -17.76 -13.74 -4.20
CA SER A 310 -18.50 -14.05 -2.98
C SER A 310 -20.02 -14.05 -3.21
N LYS A 311 -20.61 -15.24 -3.37
CA LYS A 311 -22.08 -15.42 -3.40
C LYS A 311 -22.74 -14.85 -2.14
N ARG A 312 -22.10 -15.04 -0.98
CA ARG A 312 -22.56 -14.52 0.32
C ARG A 312 -22.62 -12.99 0.29
N PHE A 313 -21.56 -12.34 -0.19
CA PHE A 313 -21.50 -10.89 -0.30
C PHE A 313 -22.58 -10.35 -1.26
N ARG A 314 -22.73 -10.94 -2.46
CA ARG A 314 -23.80 -10.56 -3.39
C ARG A 314 -25.20 -10.74 -2.81
N SER A 315 -25.43 -11.78 -2.01
CA SER A 315 -26.72 -11.98 -1.34
C SER A 315 -27.00 -10.86 -0.34
N ASN A 316 -25.98 -10.51 0.45
CA ASN A 316 -26.05 -9.44 1.43
C ASN A 316 -26.30 -8.06 0.78
N LEU A 317 -25.65 -7.78 -0.35
CA LEU A 317 -25.91 -6.56 -1.13
C LEU A 317 -27.35 -6.46 -1.64
N ARG A 318 -27.98 -7.58 -2.02
CA ARG A 318 -29.37 -7.57 -2.48
C ARG A 318 -30.36 -7.20 -1.38
N VAL A 319 -30.05 -7.51 -0.11
CA VAL A 319 -30.86 -7.05 1.04
C VAL A 319 -30.81 -5.52 1.14
N PHE A 320 -29.67 -4.92 0.84
CA PHE A 320 -29.50 -3.46 0.82
C PHE A 320 -30.35 -2.76 -0.24
N ARG A 321 -30.63 -3.42 -1.37
CA ARG A 321 -31.42 -2.87 -2.49
C ARG A 321 -32.93 -3.03 -2.33
N ARG A 322 -33.39 -3.82 -1.35
CA ARG A 322 -34.82 -4.12 -1.10
C ARG A 322 -35.43 -3.30 0.04
N GLN A 323 -34.63 -2.48 0.71
CA GLN A 323 -35.04 -1.50 1.71
C GLN A 323 -34.76 -0.12 1.16
#